data_AF-A0A816BTV5-F1
#
_entry.id   AF-A0A816BTV5-F1
#
_cell.length_a   1.000
_cell.length_b   1.000
_cell.length_c   1.000
_cell.angle_alpha   90.00
_cell.angle_beta   90.00
_cell.angle_gamma   90.00
#
_symmetry.space_group_name_H-M   'P 1'
#
loop_
_entity.id
_entity.type
_entity.pdbx_description
1 polymer ?
#
loop_
_entity_poly.entity_id
_entity_poly.type
_entity_poly.pdbx_seq_one_letter_code
_entity_poly.pdbx_strand_id
1 'polypeptide(L)'
;MMTKLSCCTNCGRICHTKNRATKQSFRTISSKKHRWLHDLLLARGVELESEMIICNQCRAVLCRERNHRGSKHLQVTPSDDYDDETDDSQEHFEHFDLKHILITNIFGNGDDDLYCSWCMKTNVTMMKLTLSERISLLLEHRVYTSRKAMKCSQPCCTIPHKRSQELTKLSAEQVIDLVDDLMTELYNIKNTPLLSENDTILHDEDYVSWTGWSLSQLKDMTTLVAPYMRTSTYRTPFEAVCLFWVKLKTNLSFRQIGTLFKITTSEDNIRRRAEDTFHAVTTYLNNTIVSNNLGVAHLTRIEA
;
A
#
# COMPACT_ATOMS: atom_id res chain seq x y z
N MET A 1 48.73 1.41 -6.14
CA MET A 1 47.89 0.46 -6.90
C MET A 1 46.50 1.06 -7.04
N MET A 2 46.02 1.33 -8.26
CA MET A 2 44.62 1.69 -8.47
C MET A 2 43.74 0.44 -8.33
N THR A 3 42.85 0.43 -7.35
CA THR A 3 41.77 -0.57 -7.29
C THR A 3 40.75 -0.29 -8.38
N LYS A 4 40.67 -1.15 -9.41
CA LYS A 4 39.55 -1.17 -10.35
C LYS A 4 38.22 -1.19 -9.55
N LEU A 5 37.45 -0.12 -9.67
CA LEU A 5 36.07 -0.07 -9.19
C LEU A 5 35.22 -0.86 -10.19
N SER A 6 34.77 -2.05 -9.80
CA SER A 6 33.81 -2.81 -10.59
C SER A 6 32.39 -2.33 -10.28
N CYS A 7 31.55 -2.18 -11.30
CA CYS A 7 30.15 -1.77 -11.13
C CYS A 7 29.18 -2.92 -11.43
N CYS A 8 27.97 -2.85 -10.89
CA CYS A 8 26.89 -3.79 -11.18
C CYS A 8 26.37 -3.56 -12.60
N THR A 9 26.52 -4.56 -13.46
CA THR A 9 26.10 -4.55 -14.87
C THR A 9 24.65 -4.11 -15.08
N ASN A 10 23.72 -4.47 -14.18
CA ASN A 10 22.29 -4.17 -14.34
C ASN A 10 21.86 -2.80 -13.77
N CYS A 11 22.68 -2.12 -12.95
CA CYS A 11 22.24 -0.87 -12.30
C CYS A 11 23.33 0.19 -12.07
N GLY A 12 24.52 0.01 -12.63
CA GLY A 12 25.64 0.96 -12.54
C GLY A 12 26.25 1.13 -11.14
N ARG A 13 25.62 0.64 -10.07
CA ARG A 13 26.10 0.81 -8.69
C ARG A 13 27.50 0.21 -8.50
N ILE A 14 28.38 0.98 -7.89
CA ILE A 14 29.74 0.56 -7.51
C ILE A 14 29.67 -0.66 -6.56
N CYS A 15 30.35 -1.73 -6.94
CA CYS A 15 30.53 -2.94 -6.14
C CYS A 15 31.90 -2.86 -5.44
N HIS A 16 31.91 -2.51 -4.15
CA HIS A 16 33.14 -2.43 -3.37
C HIS A 16 33.76 -3.81 -3.17
N THR A 17 34.82 -4.12 -3.93
CA THR A 17 35.42 -5.47 -4.01
C THR A 17 36.06 -5.97 -2.73
N LYS A 18 36.30 -5.11 -1.73
CA LYS A 18 36.92 -5.47 -0.45
C LYS A 18 36.35 -4.66 0.71
N ASN A 19 35.26 -5.12 1.31
CA ASN A 19 34.91 -4.71 2.66
C ASN A 19 34.43 -5.93 3.48
N ARG A 20 35.31 -6.49 4.31
CA ARG A 20 35.05 -7.72 5.11
C ARG A 20 33.91 -7.55 6.14
N ALA A 21 33.50 -6.31 6.42
CA ALA A 21 32.44 -5.98 7.36
C ALA A 21 31.02 -6.15 6.80
N THR A 22 30.83 -6.31 5.49
CA THR A 22 29.51 -6.59 4.90
C THR A 22 29.52 -7.93 4.18
N LYS A 23 28.53 -8.80 4.44
CA LYS A 23 28.30 -10.07 3.71
C LYS A 23 27.80 -9.84 2.27
N GLN A 24 28.20 -8.75 1.60
CA GLN A 24 27.90 -8.51 0.20
C GLN A 24 28.77 -9.39 -0.71
N SER A 25 28.37 -10.66 -0.87
CA SER A 25 28.97 -11.53 -1.87
C SER A 25 28.56 -11.07 -3.28
N PHE A 26 29.52 -10.65 -4.09
CA PHE A 26 29.31 -10.39 -5.52
C PHE A 26 29.45 -11.68 -6.32
N ARG A 27 28.78 -11.78 -7.47
CA ARG A 27 28.84 -12.95 -8.34
C ARG A 27 29.22 -12.54 -9.76
N THR A 28 30.31 -13.12 -10.27
CA THR A 28 30.73 -12.99 -11.67
C THR A 28 29.76 -13.77 -12.56
N ILE A 29 29.24 -13.11 -13.59
CA ILE A 29 28.23 -13.67 -14.50
C ILE A 29 28.85 -14.74 -15.42
N SER A 30 30.16 -14.69 -15.66
CA SER A 30 30.92 -15.64 -16.50
C SER A 30 31.01 -17.08 -15.97
N SER A 31 30.52 -17.36 -14.74
CA SER A 31 30.43 -18.73 -14.22
C SER A 31 29.28 -19.51 -14.89
N LYS A 32 29.50 -20.79 -15.24
CA LYS A 32 28.46 -21.69 -15.78
C LYS A 32 27.15 -21.71 -14.95
N LYS A 33 27.24 -21.53 -13.62
CA LYS A 33 26.09 -21.45 -12.69
C LYS A 33 25.19 -20.22 -12.90
N HIS A 34 25.70 -19.19 -13.57
CA HIS A 34 25.05 -17.89 -13.76
C HIS A 34 24.71 -17.57 -15.23
N ARG A 35 24.85 -18.54 -16.16
CA ARG A 35 24.48 -18.34 -17.58
C ARG A 35 23.06 -17.79 -17.77
N TRP A 36 22.10 -18.20 -16.96
CA TRP A 36 20.73 -17.67 -17.01
C TRP A 36 20.61 -16.16 -16.73
N LEU A 37 21.58 -15.53 -16.06
CA LEU A 37 21.65 -14.07 -15.89
C LEU A 37 22.15 -13.40 -17.17
N HIS A 38 23.09 -14.03 -17.88
CA HIS A 38 23.60 -13.56 -19.17
C HIS A 38 22.45 -13.45 -20.18
N ASP A 39 21.64 -14.50 -20.29
CA ASP A 39 20.50 -14.55 -21.23
C ASP A 39 19.43 -13.48 -20.91
N LEU A 40 19.16 -13.23 -19.62
CA LEU A 40 18.22 -12.19 -19.18
C LEU A 40 18.76 -10.76 -19.37
N LEU A 41 20.07 -10.55 -19.28
CA LEU A 41 20.69 -9.24 -19.51
C LEU A 41 20.79 -8.91 -21.01
N LEU A 42 21.11 -9.90 -21.86
CA LEU A 42 21.00 -9.76 -23.32
C LEU A 42 19.56 -9.43 -23.75
N ALA A 43 18.57 -10.11 -23.17
CA ALA A 43 17.15 -9.82 -23.43
C ALA A 43 16.70 -8.41 -22.98
N ARG A 44 17.54 -7.68 -22.24
CA ARG A 44 17.36 -6.27 -21.83
C ARG A 44 18.21 -5.28 -22.65
N GLY A 45 18.90 -5.75 -23.69
CA GLY A 45 19.79 -4.93 -24.52
C GLY A 45 21.09 -4.52 -23.81
N VAL A 46 21.50 -5.24 -22.76
CA VAL A 46 22.77 -4.98 -22.09
C VAL A 46 23.89 -5.70 -22.85
N GLU A 47 24.82 -4.96 -23.44
CA GLU A 47 26.03 -5.50 -24.06
C GLU A 47 26.91 -6.17 -22.99
N LEU A 48 27.40 -7.39 -23.25
CA LEU A 48 28.07 -8.20 -22.23
C LEU A 48 29.59 -8.34 -22.48
N GLU A 49 30.37 -7.87 -21.51
CA GLU A 49 31.83 -7.98 -21.47
C GLU A 49 32.31 -9.12 -20.55
N SER A 50 33.60 -9.46 -20.64
CA SER A 50 34.19 -10.65 -20.00
C SER A 50 34.28 -10.62 -18.47
N GLU A 51 34.34 -9.44 -17.83
CA GLU A 51 34.45 -9.27 -16.36
C GLU A 51 33.18 -8.72 -15.70
N MET A 52 32.00 -9.22 -16.07
CA MET A 52 30.73 -8.70 -15.56
C MET A 52 30.30 -9.22 -14.19
N ILE A 53 29.83 -8.29 -13.35
CA ILE A 53 29.43 -8.50 -11.95
C ILE A 53 28.00 -8.02 -11.73
N ILE A 54 27.22 -8.78 -10.95
CA ILE A 54 25.90 -8.35 -10.50
C ILE A 54 25.82 -8.25 -8.97
N CYS A 55 25.13 -7.22 -8.47
CA CYS A 55 24.82 -7.07 -7.05
C CYS A 55 23.62 -7.96 -6.63
N ASN A 56 23.54 -8.31 -5.35
CA ASN A 56 22.50 -9.23 -4.86
C ASN A 56 21.08 -8.69 -5.03
N GLN A 57 20.87 -7.38 -4.99
CA GLN A 57 19.55 -6.78 -5.19
C GLN A 57 19.07 -6.96 -6.65
N CYS A 58 19.91 -6.70 -7.65
CA CYS A 58 19.59 -6.96 -9.05
C CYS A 58 19.45 -8.46 -9.34
N ARG A 59 20.29 -9.30 -8.72
CA ARG A 59 20.14 -10.75 -8.80
C ARG A 59 18.80 -11.23 -8.25
N ALA A 60 18.33 -10.69 -7.12
CA ALA A 60 17.05 -11.06 -6.52
C ALA A 60 15.84 -10.62 -7.36
N VAL A 61 15.94 -9.48 -8.06
CA VAL A 61 14.95 -9.04 -9.05
C VAL A 61 14.93 -9.99 -10.25
N LEU A 62 16.09 -10.26 -10.87
CA LEU A 62 16.19 -11.19 -12.01
C LEU A 62 15.83 -12.65 -11.66
N CYS A 63 16.05 -13.10 -10.43
CA CYS A 63 15.55 -14.39 -9.93
C CYS A 63 14.02 -14.42 -9.93
N ARG A 64 13.34 -13.37 -9.43
CA ARG A 64 11.87 -13.30 -9.44
C ARG A 64 11.31 -13.27 -10.86
N GLU A 65 11.92 -12.48 -11.75
CA GLU A 65 11.54 -12.44 -13.16
C GLU A 65 11.74 -13.80 -13.87
N ARG A 66 12.83 -14.50 -13.59
CA ARG A 66 13.05 -15.86 -14.10
C ARG A 66 11.95 -16.81 -13.61
N ASN A 67 11.59 -16.76 -12.33
CA ASN A 67 10.56 -17.62 -11.77
C ASN A 67 9.18 -17.31 -12.37
N HIS A 68 8.84 -16.03 -12.61
CA HIS A 68 7.61 -15.65 -13.31
C HIS A 68 7.59 -16.06 -14.79
N ARG A 69 8.73 -16.06 -15.49
CA ARG A 69 8.82 -16.61 -16.86
C ARG A 69 8.78 -18.14 -16.91
N GLY A 70 9.23 -18.82 -15.86
CA GLY A 70 9.19 -20.28 -15.73
C GLY A 70 7.84 -20.85 -15.28
N SER A 71 7.04 -20.07 -14.54
CA SER A 71 5.76 -20.51 -13.96
C SER A 71 4.60 -20.50 -14.98
N LYS A 72 4.77 -21.27 -16.06
CA LYS A 72 3.68 -21.72 -16.96
C LYS A 72 3.44 -23.23 -16.89
N HIS A 73 4.03 -23.94 -15.92
CA HIS A 73 3.80 -25.37 -15.70
C HIS A 73 3.52 -25.72 -14.23
N LEU A 74 2.27 -26.11 -13.99
CA LEU A 74 1.68 -27.01 -12.98
C LEU A 74 2.24 -27.17 -11.55
N GLN A 75 1.27 -27.03 -10.62
CA GLN A 75 0.90 -27.93 -9.50
C GLN A 75 1.58 -27.87 -8.11
N VAL A 76 0.72 -27.51 -7.13
CA VAL A 76 0.33 -28.25 -5.89
C VAL A 76 1.39 -28.62 -4.83
N THR A 77 1.03 -28.22 -3.60
CA THR A 77 1.52 -28.44 -2.20
C THR A 77 1.75 -29.91 -1.78
N PRO A 78 2.30 -30.24 -0.56
CA PRO A 78 2.39 -29.42 0.68
C PRO A 78 3.70 -29.53 1.51
N SER A 79 3.70 -28.87 2.69
CA SER A 79 4.46 -29.14 3.94
C SER A 79 5.99 -29.26 3.89
N ASP A 80 6.81 -28.73 4.79
CA ASP A 80 6.77 -27.69 5.83
C ASP A 80 8.28 -27.35 6.09
N ASP A 81 8.77 -26.59 7.06
CA ASP A 81 8.22 -25.98 8.29
C ASP A 81 8.72 -24.51 8.42
N TYR A 82 8.26 -23.78 9.44
CA TYR A 82 8.85 -22.48 9.83
C TYR A 82 8.98 -22.35 11.35
N ASP A 83 10.22 -22.08 11.79
CA ASP A 83 10.55 -21.76 13.18
C ASP A 83 9.87 -20.48 13.65
N ASP A 84 9.56 -20.49 14.94
CA ASP A 84 9.03 -19.38 15.74
C ASP A 84 10.16 -18.38 16.08
N GLU A 85 10.15 -17.21 15.43
CA GLU A 85 10.82 -16.01 15.94
C GLU A 85 9.77 -14.92 16.18
N THR A 86 9.34 -14.81 17.44
CA THR A 86 8.59 -13.67 17.98
C THR A 86 9.43 -12.39 17.88
N ASP A 87 8.96 -11.41 17.13
CA ASP A 87 9.60 -10.08 17.01
C ASP A 87 8.80 -9.03 17.81
N ASP A 88 9.33 -8.67 18.98
CA ASP A 88 8.82 -7.63 19.88
C ASP A 88 8.82 -6.26 19.20
N SER A 89 7.69 -5.92 18.56
CA SER A 89 7.47 -4.61 17.92
C SER A 89 6.08 -4.03 18.25
N GLN A 90 5.60 -4.29 19.47
CA GLN A 90 4.27 -3.88 19.96
C GLN A 90 4.34 -2.80 21.06
N GLU A 91 5.31 -1.89 21.01
CA GLU A 91 5.38 -0.70 21.89
C GLU A 91 5.59 0.59 21.07
N HIS A 92 5.08 1.71 21.61
CA HIS A 92 5.08 3.08 21.04
C HIS A 92 4.03 3.43 19.95
N PHE A 93 2.76 3.28 20.28
CA PHE A 93 1.70 4.23 19.85
C PHE A 93 0.90 4.73 21.07
N GLU A 94 1.57 5.28 22.08
CA GLU A 94 0.90 5.88 23.24
C GLU A 94 0.29 7.25 22.89
N HIS A 95 -1.03 7.36 23.08
CA HIS A 95 -1.83 8.59 23.15
C HIS A 95 -1.41 9.79 22.27
N PHE A 96 -1.71 9.69 20.97
CA PHE A 96 -1.92 10.89 20.15
C PHE A 96 -3.34 11.44 20.35
N ASP A 97 -3.46 12.68 20.82
CA ASP A 97 -4.73 13.43 20.88
C ASP A 97 -5.15 13.87 19.47
N LEU A 98 -5.65 12.91 18.68
CA LEU A 98 -6.09 13.06 17.29
C LEU A 98 -7.40 13.86 17.17
N LYS A 99 -7.45 15.07 17.73
CA LYS A 99 -8.51 16.06 17.46
C LYS A 99 -8.45 16.50 16.00
N HIS A 100 -9.18 15.74 15.18
CA HIS A 100 -9.48 15.90 13.75
C HIS A 100 -8.42 16.67 12.94
N ILE A 101 -7.53 15.92 12.28
CA ILE A 101 -6.65 16.49 11.25
C ILE A 101 -7.50 16.92 10.05
N LEU A 102 -7.91 18.19 10.03
CA LEU A 102 -8.54 18.81 8.87
C LEU A 102 -7.50 18.98 7.76
N ILE A 103 -7.86 18.66 6.51
CA ILE A 103 -6.98 18.82 5.33
C ILE A 103 -6.48 20.27 5.19
N THR A 104 -7.28 21.26 5.62
CA THR A 104 -6.89 22.67 5.66
C THR A 104 -5.72 23.00 6.58
N ASN A 105 -5.40 22.09 7.51
CA ASN A 105 -4.32 22.19 8.48
C ASN A 105 -3.11 21.33 8.08
N ILE A 106 -3.17 20.63 6.93
CA ILE A 106 -2.07 19.87 6.35
C ILE A 106 -1.38 20.75 5.31
N PHE A 107 -0.06 20.82 5.40
CA PHE A 107 0.74 21.71 4.57
C PHE A 107 1.72 20.97 3.66
N GLY A 108 1.84 21.44 2.43
CA GLY A 108 2.81 20.96 1.46
C GLY A 108 4.22 21.44 1.80
N ASN A 109 5.14 20.48 1.88
CA ASN A 109 6.52 20.69 2.29
C ASN A 109 7.33 21.47 1.22
N GLY A 110 7.20 21.14 -0.07
CA GLY A 110 7.70 21.92 -1.21
C GLY A 110 9.20 21.74 -1.49
N ASP A 111 9.56 21.32 -2.71
CA ASP A 111 10.93 21.00 -3.14
C ASP A 111 11.65 19.95 -2.25
N ASP A 112 10.93 18.91 -1.85
CA ASP A 112 11.34 17.87 -0.88
C ASP A 112 12.58 17.05 -1.28
N ASP A 113 13.02 17.15 -2.54
CA ASP A 113 14.22 16.49 -3.07
C ASP A 113 15.51 17.31 -2.89
N LEU A 114 15.42 18.61 -2.57
CA LEU A 114 16.60 19.49 -2.47
C LEU A 114 17.29 19.46 -1.09
N TYR A 115 16.59 19.10 -0.01
CA TYR A 115 17.11 19.14 1.36
C TYR A 115 16.51 18.00 2.22
N CYS A 116 17.07 17.78 3.41
CA CYS A 116 16.53 16.86 4.41
C CYS A 116 15.22 17.39 5.04
N SER A 117 14.10 16.67 4.90
CA SER A 117 12.79 17.06 5.42
C SER A 117 12.71 17.14 6.96
N TRP A 118 13.68 16.56 7.69
CA TRP A 118 13.79 16.74 9.13
C TRP A 118 14.60 17.99 9.51
N CYS A 119 15.75 18.25 8.89
CA CYS A 119 16.69 19.27 9.38
C CYS A 119 17.00 20.42 8.41
N MET A 120 16.34 20.45 7.25
CA MET A 120 16.47 21.45 6.19
C MET A 120 17.89 21.60 5.60
N LYS A 121 18.81 20.68 5.87
CA LYS A 121 20.18 20.69 5.31
C LYS A 121 20.21 20.13 3.89
N THR A 122 20.92 20.82 3.00
CA THR A 122 21.21 20.44 1.61
C THR A 122 22.55 19.71 1.46
N ASN A 123 23.58 20.15 2.20
CA ASN A 123 24.98 19.70 2.06
C ASN A 123 25.29 18.42 2.86
N VAL A 124 24.45 17.39 2.73
CA VAL A 124 24.53 16.15 3.52
C VAL A 124 24.21 14.94 2.64
N THR A 125 24.77 13.77 2.97
CA THR A 125 24.35 12.52 2.32
C THR A 125 22.90 12.24 2.69
N MET A 126 22.04 12.14 1.68
CA MET A 126 20.61 11.94 1.86
C MET A 126 20.13 10.58 1.36
N MET A 127 19.06 10.09 1.96
CA MET A 127 18.29 8.91 1.56
C MET A 127 16.81 9.26 1.46
N LYS A 128 16.04 8.49 0.68
CA LYS A 128 14.58 8.67 0.58
C LYS A 128 13.90 8.27 1.89
N LEU A 129 12.79 8.92 2.17
CA LEU A 129 11.88 8.57 3.26
C LEU A 129 11.03 7.34 2.93
N THR A 130 10.83 6.47 3.92
CA THR A 130 9.86 5.37 3.82
C THR A 130 8.42 5.90 3.85
N LEU A 131 7.42 5.05 3.57
CA LEU A 131 6.01 5.47 3.67
C LEU A 131 5.66 5.85 5.12
N SER A 132 5.90 4.92 6.06
CA SER A 132 5.72 5.13 7.50
C SER A 132 6.35 6.44 8.00
N GLU A 133 7.59 6.75 7.60
CA GLU A 133 8.25 8.00 8.00
C GLU A 133 7.54 9.27 7.46
N ARG A 134 6.96 9.22 6.26
CA ARG A 134 6.15 10.34 5.73
C ARG A 134 4.81 10.47 6.48
N ILE A 135 4.22 9.35 6.91
CA ILE A 135 3.01 9.33 7.73
C ILE A 135 3.30 9.87 9.14
N SER A 136 4.44 9.55 9.76
CA SER A 136 4.87 10.16 11.04
C SER A 136 4.95 11.69 10.93
N LEU A 137 5.62 12.24 9.90
CA LEU A 137 5.65 13.70 9.67
C LEU A 137 4.25 14.32 9.52
N LEU A 138 3.33 13.61 8.86
CA LEU A 138 1.97 14.06 8.69
C LEU A 138 1.21 14.12 10.02
N LEU A 139 1.33 13.08 10.85
CA LEU A 139 0.61 12.98 12.13
C LEU A 139 1.20 13.92 13.19
N GLU A 140 2.53 13.92 13.34
CA GLU A 140 3.25 14.68 14.37
C GLU A 140 3.36 16.18 14.03
N HIS A 141 3.58 16.52 12.75
CA HIS A 141 3.90 17.89 12.33
C HIS A 141 2.89 18.51 11.36
N ARG A 142 1.90 17.75 10.88
CA ARG A 142 0.90 18.18 9.86
C ARG A 142 1.55 18.62 8.54
N VAL A 143 2.70 18.03 8.22
CA VAL A 143 3.47 18.29 7.01
C VAL A 143 3.35 17.10 6.07
N TYR A 144 2.73 17.31 4.91
CA TYR A 144 2.76 16.35 3.82
C TYR A 144 4.09 16.48 3.06
N THR A 145 4.79 15.35 2.93
CA THR A 145 6.00 15.25 2.12
C THR A 145 5.76 14.31 0.94
N SER A 146 6.29 14.65 -0.22
CA SER A 146 6.11 13.85 -1.44
C SER A 146 6.92 12.56 -1.42
N ARG A 147 6.65 11.65 -2.37
CA ARG A 147 7.40 10.39 -2.58
C ARG A 147 8.87 10.60 -3.00
N LYS A 148 9.29 11.84 -3.27
CA LYS A 148 10.68 12.22 -3.51
C LYS A 148 11.42 12.64 -2.23
N ALA A 149 10.69 12.87 -1.13
CA ALA A 149 11.21 13.50 0.06
C ALA A 149 12.39 12.77 0.68
N MET A 150 13.40 13.54 1.06
CA MET A 150 14.69 13.06 1.50
C MET A 150 14.89 13.29 3.01
N LYS A 151 15.74 12.47 3.64
CA LYS A 151 16.30 12.69 4.98
C LYS A 151 17.81 12.45 5.00
N CYS A 152 18.51 12.94 6.01
CA CYS A 152 19.92 12.61 6.24
C CYS A 152 20.11 11.10 6.42
N SER A 153 21.20 10.56 5.87
CA SER A 153 21.61 9.17 6.12
C SER A 153 22.35 8.97 7.45
N GLN A 154 22.65 10.06 8.18
CA GLN A 154 23.26 10.03 9.51
C GLN A 154 22.22 10.44 10.57
N PRO A 155 22.31 9.94 11.81
CA PRO A 155 21.32 10.16 12.87
C PRO A 155 21.30 11.59 13.48
N CYS A 156 21.74 12.60 12.72
CA CYS A 156 21.76 14.01 13.14
C CYS A 156 20.39 14.71 13.03
N CYS A 157 19.30 13.94 12.98
CA CYS A 157 17.94 14.38 12.63
C CYS A 157 16.90 13.71 13.52
N THR A 158 16.88 14.07 14.81
CA THR A 158 15.92 13.51 15.79
C THR A 158 14.63 14.32 15.91
N ILE A 159 14.60 15.58 15.47
CA ILE A 159 13.45 16.48 15.58
C ILE A 159 13.23 17.18 14.23
N PRO A 160 12.03 17.11 13.63
CA PRO A 160 11.66 17.91 12.47
C PRO A 160 11.69 19.42 12.79
N HIS A 161 12.56 20.16 12.11
CA HIS A 161 12.63 21.60 12.19
C HIS A 161 11.45 22.22 11.44
N LYS A 162 10.63 22.99 12.18
CA LYS A 162 9.58 23.82 11.61
C LYS A 162 10.19 24.81 10.61
N ARG A 163 9.66 24.82 9.38
CA ARG A 163 10.17 25.64 8.28
C ARG A 163 10.03 27.14 8.55
N SER A 164 10.96 27.90 7.95
CA SER A 164 10.91 29.36 7.85
C SER A 164 10.11 29.85 6.63
N GLN A 165 9.89 29.00 5.62
CA GLN A 165 9.06 29.33 4.46
C GLN A 165 7.57 29.16 4.76
N GLU A 166 6.75 29.97 4.09
CA GLU A 166 5.29 29.87 4.19
C GLU A 166 4.81 28.50 3.71
N LEU A 167 4.15 27.81 4.63
CA LEU A 167 3.58 26.49 4.43
C LEU A 167 2.49 26.54 3.35
N THR A 168 2.76 25.93 2.21
CA THR A 168 1.83 25.94 1.07
C THR A 168 0.62 25.02 1.33
N LYS A 169 -0.55 25.39 0.81
CA LYS A 169 -1.70 24.46 0.77
C LYS A 169 -1.39 23.34 -0.23
N LEU A 170 -1.87 22.13 0.07
CA LEU A 170 -1.72 20.99 -0.83
C LEU A 170 -2.35 21.29 -2.21
N SER A 171 -1.62 20.98 -3.28
CA SER A 171 -2.19 20.90 -4.63
C SER A 171 -3.16 19.71 -4.72
N ALA A 172 -4.05 19.72 -5.71
CA ALA A 172 -4.97 18.59 -5.94
C ALA A 172 -4.22 17.27 -6.17
N GLU A 173 -3.06 17.32 -6.84
CA GLU A 173 -2.18 16.16 -7.06
C GLU A 173 -1.58 15.65 -5.75
N GLN A 174 -1.11 16.55 -4.88
CA GLN A 174 -0.58 16.20 -3.55
C GLN A 174 -1.67 15.61 -2.64
N VAL A 175 -2.92 16.05 -2.74
CA VAL A 175 -4.05 15.44 -2.02
C VAL A 175 -4.30 14.01 -2.52
N ILE A 176 -4.23 13.76 -3.83
CA ILE A 176 -4.37 12.41 -4.39
C ILE A 176 -3.23 11.49 -3.93
N ASP A 177 -1.97 11.94 -4.05
CA ASP A 177 -0.81 11.19 -3.58
C ASP A 177 -0.87 10.92 -2.06
N LEU A 178 -1.33 11.88 -1.26
CA LEU A 178 -1.55 11.72 0.18
C LEU A 178 -2.61 10.65 0.49
N VAL A 179 -3.75 10.68 -0.21
CA VAL A 179 -4.80 9.67 -0.05
C VAL A 179 -4.24 8.29 -0.40
N ASP A 180 -3.56 8.13 -1.54
CA ASP A 180 -2.99 6.83 -1.93
C ASP A 180 -1.89 6.34 -0.97
N ASP A 181 -1.07 7.24 -0.41
CA ASP A 181 -0.08 6.91 0.62
C ASP A 181 -0.76 6.44 1.93
N LEU A 182 -1.77 7.16 2.43
CA LEU A 182 -2.57 6.75 3.60
C LEU A 182 -3.26 5.40 3.41
N MET A 183 -3.83 5.19 2.22
CA MET A 183 -4.52 3.96 1.84
C MET A 183 -3.56 2.76 1.78
N THR A 184 -2.32 3.00 1.32
CA THR A 184 -1.27 1.99 1.30
C THR A 184 -0.83 1.64 2.73
N GLU A 185 -0.70 2.63 3.61
CA GLU A 185 -0.32 2.38 5.01
C GLU A 185 -1.41 1.62 5.77
N LEU A 186 -2.68 1.99 5.61
CA LEU A 186 -3.82 1.26 6.18
C LEU A 186 -3.88 -0.20 5.71
N TYR A 187 -3.57 -0.47 4.44
CA TYR A 187 -3.51 -1.83 3.89
C TYR A 187 -2.35 -2.66 4.48
N ASN A 188 -1.22 -2.02 4.78
CA ASN A 188 -0.04 -2.67 5.34
C ASN A 188 -0.18 -2.96 6.84
N ILE A 189 -0.68 -2.00 7.63
CA ILE A 189 -0.82 -2.12 9.09
C ILE A 189 -1.89 -3.14 9.45
N LYS A 190 -3.08 -3.03 8.85
CA LYS A 190 -4.22 -3.86 9.21
C LYS A 190 -4.11 -5.20 8.51
N ASN A 191 -4.16 -6.33 9.22
CA ASN A 191 -4.15 -7.65 8.58
C ASN A 191 -5.50 -8.03 7.95
N THR A 192 -6.61 -7.57 8.54
CA THR A 192 -8.00 -7.80 8.09
C THR A 192 -8.51 -6.72 7.12
N PRO A 193 -9.63 -6.95 6.41
CA PRO A 193 -10.35 -5.93 5.63
C PRO A 193 -10.73 -4.70 6.49
N LEU A 194 -10.81 -3.52 5.86
CA LEU A 194 -11.44 -2.35 6.49
C LEU A 194 -12.90 -2.67 6.85
N LEU A 195 -13.35 -2.26 8.05
CA LEU A 195 -14.70 -2.55 8.59
C LEU A 195 -15.04 -4.06 8.58
N SER A 196 -14.37 -4.85 9.43
CA SER A 196 -14.67 -6.28 9.58
C SER A 196 -15.53 -6.52 10.83
N GLU A 197 -16.44 -7.49 10.77
CA GLU A 197 -17.37 -7.78 11.88
C GLU A 197 -16.68 -8.15 13.20
N ASN A 198 -15.47 -8.73 13.09
CA ASN A 198 -14.64 -9.17 14.21
C ASN A 198 -13.53 -8.17 14.57
N ASP A 199 -13.64 -6.92 14.10
CA ASP A 199 -12.64 -5.89 14.38
C ASP A 199 -12.76 -5.36 15.81
N THR A 200 -11.70 -5.51 16.59
CA THR A 200 -11.60 -5.05 17.98
C THR A 200 -10.96 -3.66 18.11
N ILE A 201 -10.43 -3.09 17.01
CA ILE A 201 -9.70 -1.82 16.99
C ILE A 201 -10.66 -0.66 16.71
N LEU A 202 -11.67 -0.88 15.87
CA LEU A 202 -12.61 0.18 15.46
C LEU A 202 -13.74 0.38 16.47
N HIS A 203 -14.13 1.64 16.66
CA HIS A 203 -15.26 2.04 17.49
C HIS A 203 -16.48 2.42 16.62
N ASP A 204 -17.66 2.54 17.22
CA ASP A 204 -18.90 2.84 16.48
C ASP A 204 -18.81 4.17 15.70
N GLU A 205 -18.07 5.14 16.23
CA GLU A 205 -17.76 6.43 15.58
C GLU A 205 -17.00 6.25 14.25
N ASP A 206 -16.15 5.23 14.12
CA ASP A 206 -15.46 4.91 12.87
C ASP A 206 -16.43 4.34 11.83
N TYR A 207 -17.32 3.43 12.25
CA TYR A 207 -18.37 2.88 11.38
C TYR A 207 -19.29 3.99 10.87
N VAL A 208 -19.72 4.89 11.75
CA VAL A 208 -20.53 6.06 11.39
C VAL A 208 -19.76 7.00 10.46
N SER A 209 -18.46 7.24 10.69
CA SER A 209 -17.64 8.10 9.84
C SER A 209 -17.47 7.56 8.43
N TRP A 210 -17.28 6.23 8.28
CA TRP A 210 -17.06 5.59 6.99
C TRP A 210 -18.34 5.25 6.22
N THR A 211 -19.44 4.92 6.92
CA THR A 211 -20.67 4.39 6.31
C THR A 211 -21.91 5.26 6.54
N GLY A 212 -21.88 6.15 7.55
CA GLY A 212 -23.04 6.89 8.04
C GLY A 212 -23.97 6.09 8.94
N TRP A 213 -23.59 4.88 9.35
CA TRP A 213 -24.40 3.94 10.14
C TRP A 213 -23.58 3.36 11.29
N SER A 214 -24.24 3.03 12.41
CA SER A 214 -23.61 2.29 13.51
C SER A 214 -23.33 0.83 13.12
N LEU A 215 -22.44 0.17 13.87
CA LEU A 215 -22.16 -1.26 13.74
C LEU A 215 -23.44 -2.10 13.89
N SER A 216 -24.34 -1.73 14.81
CA SER A 216 -25.63 -2.42 14.97
C SER A 216 -26.51 -2.29 13.72
N GLN A 217 -26.67 -1.08 13.18
CA GLN A 217 -27.45 -0.84 11.96
C GLN A 217 -26.87 -1.58 10.74
N LEU A 218 -25.55 -1.63 10.61
CA LEU A 218 -24.87 -2.39 9.55
C LEU A 218 -25.10 -3.90 9.70
N LYS A 219 -25.09 -4.44 10.93
CA LYS A 219 -25.43 -5.85 11.20
C LYS A 219 -26.88 -6.14 10.84
N ASP A 220 -27.83 -5.30 11.26
CA ASP A 220 -29.25 -5.46 10.94
C ASP A 220 -29.48 -5.48 9.41
N MET A 221 -28.92 -4.52 8.67
CA MET A 221 -28.96 -4.51 7.19
C MET A 221 -28.32 -5.76 6.59
N THR A 222 -27.22 -6.23 7.17
CA THR A 222 -26.56 -7.46 6.72
C THR A 222 -27.46 -8.68 6.89
N THR A 223 -28.23 -8.80 7.99
CA THR A 223 -29.18 -9.92 8.16
C THR A 223 -30.27 -9.96 7.09
N LEU A 224 -30.72 -8.79 6.62
CA LEU A 224 -31.72 -8.67 5.54
C LEU A 224 -31.15 -9.07 4.17
N VAL A 225 -29.89 -8.71 3.88
CA VAL A 225 -29.28 -8.90 2.56
C VAL A 225 -28.58 -10.25 2.41
N ALA A 226 -27.94 -10.76 3.48
CA ALA A 226 -27.11 -11.96 3.45
C ALA A 226 -27.79 -13.23 2.87
N PRO A 227 -29.09 -13.53 3.11
CA PRO A 227 -29.76 -14.70 2.53
C PRO A 227 -29.81 -14.71 1.00
N TYR A 228 -29.73 -13.54 0.36
CA TYR A 228 -29.79 -13.39 -1.09
C TYR A 228 -28.40 -13.32 -1.74
N MET A 229 -27.36 -13.10 -0.94
CA MET A 229 -25.99 -12.99 -1.42
C MET A 229 -25.39 -14.36 -1.77
N ARG A 230 -24.68 -14.40 -2.90
CA ARG A 230 -23.81 -15.55 -3.20
C ARG A 230 -22.64 -15.58 -2.24
N THR A 231 -22.32 -16.76 -1.70
CA THR A 231 -21.11 -17.00 -0.92
C THR A 231 -19.87 -16.63 -1.73
N SER A 232 -18.90 -16.00 -1.08
CA SER A 232 -17.66 -15.51 -1.68
C SER A 232 -16.48 -15.84 -0.78
N THR A 233 -15.38 -16.27 -1.37
CA THR A 233 -14.11 -16.51 -0.65
C THR A 233 -13.33 -15.22 -0.37
N TYR A 234 -13.78 -14.08 -0.90
CA TYR A 234 -13.05 -12.80 -0.87
C TYR A 234 -13.65 -11.75 0.07
N ARG A 235 -14.86 -11.99 0.59
CA ARG A 235 -15.61 -11.06 1.45
C ARG A 235 -16.78 -11.77 2.13
N THR A 236 -17.08 -11.36 3.34
CA THR A 236 -18.33 -11.68 4.04
C THR A 236 -19.50 -10.83 3.51
N PRO A 237 -20.76 -11.20 3.81
CA PRO A 237 -21.92 -10.33 3.57
C PRO A 237 -21.82 -8.97 4.28
N PHE A 238 -21.29 -8.95 5.50
CA PHE A 238 -21.08 -7.73 6.29
C PHE A 238 -20.11 -6.77 5.60
N GLU A 239 -18.95 -7.28 5.15
CA GLU A 239 -17.96 -6.49 4.40
C GLU A 239 -18.53 -5.99 3.06
N ALA A 240 -19.43 -6.74 2.41
CA ALA A 240 -20.09 -6.27 1.19
C ALA A 240 -21.07 -5.10 1.44
N VAL A 241 -21.83 -5.13 2.55
CA VAL A 241 -22.70 -4.03 2.98
C VAL A 241 -21.87 -2.81 3.37
N CYS A 242 -20.78 -3.00 4.12
CA CYS A 242 -19.83 -1.93 4.46
C CYS A 242 -19.21 -1.32 3.20
N LEU A 243 -18.75 -2.13 2.24
CA LEU A 243 -18.19 -1.70 0.96
C LEU A 243 -19.19 -0.84 0.17
N PHE A 244 -20.45 -1.26 0.13
CA PHE A 244 -21.53 -0.52 -0.53
C PHE A 244 -21.71 0.89 0.07
N TRP A 245 -21.81 0.97 1.41
CA TRP A 245 -21.98 2.26 2.08
C TRP A 245 -20.74 3.16 2.00
N VAL A 246 -19.54 2.60 2.12
CA VAL A 246 -18.28 3.34 1.89
C VAL A 246 -18.26 3.93 0.48
N LYS A 247 -18.72 3.20 -0.55
CA LYS A 247 -18.78 3.72 -1.93
C LYS A 247 -19.79 4.87 -2.10
N LEU A 248 -20.89 4.87 -1.35
CA LEU A 248 -21.90 5.93 -1.38
C LEU A 248 -21.50 7.17 -0.56
N LYS A 249 -20.80 6.99 0.57
CA LYS A 249 -20.39 8.09 1.46
C LYS A 249 -19.08 8.75 1.05
N THR A 250 -18.20 8.01 0.39
CA THR A 250 -16.86 8.49 0.01
C THR A 250 -16.72 8.62 -1.51
N ASN A 251 -15.88 9.57 -1.93
CA ASN A 251 -15.49 9.72 -3.33
C ASN A 251 -14.40 8.72 -3.77
N LEU A 252 -14.15 7.65 -3.00
CA LEU A 252 -13.15 6.65 -3.34
C LEU A 252 -13.54 5.87 -4.60
N SER A 253 -12.53 5.54 -5.40
CA SER A 253 -12.66 4.68 -6.57
C SER A 253 -12.86 3.21 -6.17
N PHE A 254 -13.49 2.41 -7.05
CA PHE A 254 -13.64 0.97 -6.81
C PHE A 254 -12.30 0.23 -6.62
N ARG A 255 -11.18 0.73 -7.18
CA ARG A 255 -9.85 0.16 -6.93
C ARG A 255 -9.40 0.42 -5.50
N GLN A 256 -9.46 1.68 -5.05
CA GLN A 256 -9.14 2.10 -3.68
C GLN A 256 -9.97 1.34 -2.64
N ILE A 257 -11.27 1.21 -2.87
CA ILE A 257 -12.17 0.43 -2.00
C ILE A 257 -11.79 -1.06 -2.00
N GLY A 258 -11.53 -1.66 -3.16
CA GLY A 258 -11.10 -3.06 -3.22
C GLY A 258 -9.76 -3.32 -2.51
N THR A 259 -8.86 -2.33 -2.47
CA THR A 259 -7.64 -2.37 -1.65
C THR A 259 -7.97 -2.35 -0.15
N LEU A 260 -8.81 -1.41 0.32
CA LEU A 260 -9.21 -1.32 1.74
C LEU A 260 -9.87 -2.61 2.24
N PHE A 261 -10.77 -3.19 1.44
CA PHE A 261 -11.44 -4.44 1.76
C PHE A 261 -10.60 -5.69 1.44
N LYS A 262 -9.29 -5.53 1.18
CA LYS A 262 -8.31 -6.60 0.92
C LYS A 262 -8.79 -7.66 -0.09
N ILE A 263 -9.39 -7.23 -1.19
CA ILE A 263 -9.86 -8.14 -2.24
C ILE A 263 -8.63 -8.75 -2.96
N THR A 264 -8.19 -9.92 -2.50
CA THR A 264 -7.00 -10.66 -2.97
C THR A 264 -7.23 -11.33 -4.33
N THR A 265 -7.28 -10.50 -5.37
CA THR A 265 -7.29 -10.92 -6.78
C THR A 265 -6.17 -10.23 -7.56
N SER A 266 -5.95 -10.59 -8.82
CA SER A 266 -5.06 -9.83 -9.71
C SER A 266 -5.50 -8.36 -9.78
N GLU A 267 -4.58 -7.40 -9.87
CA GLU A 267 -4.90 -5.96 -9.79
C GLU A 267 -6.04 -5.51 -10.72
N ASP A 268 -6.04 -5.99 -11.97
CA ASP A 268 -7.06 -5.70 -12.99
C ASP A 268 -8.49 -6.12 -12.58
N ASN A 269 -8.60 -7.04 -11.63
CA ASN A 269 -9.86 -7.60 -11.15
C ASN A 269 -10.32 -7.00 -9.81
N ILE A 270 -9.44 -6.36 -9.03
CA ILE A 270 -9.82 -5.70 -7.76
C ILE A 270 -10.95 -4.69 -7.98
N ARG A 271 -10.78 -3.80 -8.99
CA ARG A 271 -11.78 -2.81 -9.38
C ARG A 271 -13.12 -3.46 -9.76
N ARG A 272 -13.09 -4.47 -10.64
CA ARG A 272 -14.29 -5.19 -11.09
C ARG A 272 -14.99 -5.88 -9.93
N ARG A 273 -14.26 -6.53 -9.02
CA ARG A 273 -14.84 -7.23 -7.87
C ARG A 273 -15.52 -6.28 -6.88
N ALA A 274 -14.96 -5.10 -6.64
CA ALA A 274 -15.62 -4.08 -5.82
C ALA A 274 -16.88 -3.51 -6.51
N GLU A 275 -16.82 -3.27 -7.81
CA GLU A 275 -17.94 -2.84 -8.67
C GLU A 275 -19.08 -3.88 -8.70
N ASP A 276 -18.76 -5.16 -8.97
CA ASP A 276 -19.68 -6.31 -8.88
C ASP A 276 -20.36 -6.39 -7.50
N THR A 277 -19.60 -6.15 -6.42
CA THR A 277 -20.11 -6.20 -5.04
C THR A 277 -21.13 -5.11 -4.79
N PHE A 278 -20.79 -3.89 -5.18
CA PHE A 278 -21.66 -2.72 -5.06
C PHE A 278 -22.99 -2.96 -5.77
N HIS A 279 -22.96 -3.34 -7.06
CA HIS A 279 -24.18 -3.57 -7.83
C HIS A 279 -25.01 -4.76 -7.33
N ALA A 280 -24.37 -5.82 -6.83
CA ALA A 280 -25.09 -6.93 -6.20
C ALA A 280 -25.85 -6.44 -4.95
N VAL A 281 -25.19 -5.73 -4.03
CA VAL A 281 -25.82 -5.18 -2.82
C VAL A 281 -26.93 -4.19 -3.18
N THR A 282 -26.75 -3.30 -4.17
CA THR A 282 -27.82 -2.43 -4.69
C THR A 282 -29.04 -3.23 -5.12
N THR A 283 -28.83 -4.32 -5.87
CA THR A 283 -29.91 -5.18 -6.38
C THR A 283 -30.65 -5.86 -5.23
N TYR A 284 -29.94 -6.36 -4.22
CA TYR A 284 -30.55 -6.99 -3.06
C TYR A 284 -31.32 -6.01 -2.17
N LEU A 285 -30.78 -4.80 -1.94
CA LEU A 285 -31.46 -3.74 -1.19
C LEU A 285 -32.75 -3.30 -1.91
N ASN A 286 -32.73 -3.18 -3.24
CA ASN A 286 -33.96 -2.94 -4.01
C ASN A 286 -34.95 -4.11 -3.85
N ASN A 287 -34.49 -5.34 -4.07
CA ASN A 287 -35.38 -6.52 -4.04
C ASN A 287 -35.89 -6.89 -2.63
N THR A 288 -35.28 -6.37 -1.56
CA THR A 288 -35.63 -6.70 -0.16
C THR A 288 -36.24 -5.52 0.61
N ILE A 289 -35.79 -4.28 0.34
CA ILE A 289 -36.26 -3.08 1.06
C ILE A 289 -37.29 -2.32 0.23
N VAL A 290 -37.01 -2.04 -1.05
CA VAL A 290 -37.94 -1.29 -1.92
C VAL A 290 -39.25 -2.07 -2.10
N SER A 291 -39.17 -3.34 -2.49
CA SER A 291 -40.33 -4.23 -2.67
C SER A 291 -41.25 -4.36 -1.45
N ASN A 292 -40.68 -4.33 -0.24
CA ASN A 292 -41.40 -4.59 1.02
C ASN A 292 -41.77 -3.32 1.80
N ASN A 293 -41.19 -2.15 1.50
CA ASN A 293 -41.37 -0.93 2.29
C ASN A 293 -41.73 0.33 1.47
N LEU A 294 -41.60 0.31 0.14
CA LEU A 294 -42.20 1.35 -0.70
C LEU A 294 -43.65 0.97 -1.01
N GLY A 295 -44.58 1.67 -0.38
CA GLY A 295 -46.00 1.52 -0.67
C GLY A 295 -46.35 1.90 -2.11
N VAL A 296 -47.57 1.52 -2.53
CA VAL A 296 -48.11 1.62 -3.91
C VAL A 296 -47.88 2.98 -4.60
N ALA A 297 -47.72 4.07 -3.83
CA ALA A 297 -47.41 5.41 -4.32
C ALA A 297 -46.05 5.56 -5.06
N HIS A 298 -45.13 4.60 -4.93
CA HIS A 298 -43.80 4.64 -5.56
C HIS A 298 -43.60 3.67 -6.74
N LEU A 299 -44.61 2.85 -7.07
CA LEU A 299 -44.60 2.09 -8.32
C LEU A 299 -44.72 3.06 -9.49
N THR A 300 -43.61 3.32 -10.17
CA THR A 300 -43.66 4.03 -11.45
C THR A 300 -44.40 3.18 -12.48
N ARG A 301 -45.09 3.85 -13.41
CA ARG A 301 -46.07 3.32 -14.39
C ARG A 301 -45.55 2.26 -15.39
N ILE A 302 -44.36 1.72 -15.16
CA ILE A 302 -43.67 0.69 -15.95
C ILE A 302 -43.85 -0.70 -15.32
N GLU A 303 -44.18 -0.77 -14.02
CA GLU A 303 -44.31 -2.02 -13.25
C GLU A 303 -45.76 -2.33 -12.82
N ALA A 304 -46.76 -1.71 -13.48
CA ALA A 304 -48.19 -1.92 -13.28
C ALA A 304 -48.91 -2.15 -14.61
#